data_AF-A0A267A4F9-F1
#
_entry.id   AF-A0A267A4F9-F1
#
_cell.length_a   1.000
_cell.length_b   1.000
_cell.length_c   1.000
_cell.angle_alpha   90.00
_cell.angle_beta   90.00
_cell.angle_gamma   90.00
#
_symmetry.space_group_name_H-M   'P 1'
#
loop_
_entity.id
_entity.type
_entity.pdbx_description
1 polymer ?
#
loop_
_entity_poly.entity_id
_entity_poly.type
_entity_poly.pdbx_seq_one_letter_code
_entity_poly.pdbx_strand_id
1 'polypeptide(L)'
;MQDYNDALSESAGYTRSLEKMNALQAAINIPSQYIQILAGEKNVAVSKDDLGFIIRRSDIHSVRAYVRESRMLPVDYKHIVAWFGLDTTSVPGLEPASIQSFHQRVVQHATSWSVLERETKELARQLNRFSDSFISHAHGIIELINRLDSDRLFSGMLDDLTVEEAAELGGVLSSTELKAVHIMREHVQSIKSNTEDYIKRAYAVGALAAEFERVLSDELTHEVNAKLEAYAKAGLSREREILTARIKELDSEIEQLIRDYRSQVLYGHSGIVLGPIGLAVTGGIFGVKAEAIRARKNRLIAERDIARRSSQEQEQLAMVLDATQQRFIDLRSRMLGAEEGAKQLAQVWSYISNYLDEVDDDLEKVDSFGRLYKLKIDFSQLLNPWTRVKDYSIQISNAFNEIIDQRF
;
A
#
# COMPACT_ATOMS: atom_id res chain seq x y z
N MET A 1 -6.61 5.96 24.61
CA MET A 1 -7.51 7.13 24.45
C MET A 1 -6.71 8.43 24.53
N GLN A 2 -5.73 8.54 25.45
CA GLN A 2 -4.73 9.62 25.49
C GLN A 2 -3.89 9.68 24.20
N ASP A 3 -3.23 8.58 23.81
CA ASP A 3 -2.41 8.50 22.58
C ASP A 3 -3.19 8.78 21.29
N TYR A 4 -4.50 8.50 21.29
CA TYR A 4 -5.41 8.80 20.18
C TYR A 4 -5.67 10.29 20.06
N ASN A 5 -5.89 10.96 21.20
CA ASN A 5 -6.09 12.41 21.24
C ASN A 5 -4.78 13.16 20.91
N ASP A 6 -3.64 12.64 21.34
CA ASP A 6 -2.33 13.24 21.03
C ASP A 6 -2.01 13.10 19.53
N ALA A 7 -2.15 11.91 18.94
CA ALA A 7 -1.95 11.68 17.50
C ALA A 7 -2.95 12.45 16.62
N LEU A 8 -4.19 12.61 17.07
CA LEU A 8 -5.18 13.44 16.37
C LEU A 8 -4.86 14.93 16.48
N SER A 9 -4.40 15.42 17.63
CA SER A 9 -4.03 16.83 17.81
C SER A 9 -2.82 17.21 16.95
N GLU A 10 -1.84 16.29 16.85
CA GLU A 10 -0.69 16.45 15.98
C GLU A 10 -1.13 16.45 14.50
N SER A 11 -2.03 15.53 14.11
CA SER A 11 -2.59 15.52 12.75
C SER A 11 -3.37 16.80 12.40
N ALA A 12 -4.16 17.36 13.33
CA ALA A 12 -4.96 18.57 13.12
C ALA A 12 -4.08 19.82 12.92
N GLY A 13 -2.91 19.88 13.58
CA GLY A 13 -1.90 20.92 13.36
C GLY A 13 -1.26 20.84 11.97
N TYR A 14 -0.97 19.62 11.48
CA TYR A 14 -0.45 19.39 10.13
C TYR A 14 -1.46 19.74 9.03
N THR A 15 -2.75 19.58 9.32
CA THR A 15 -3.84 19.74 8.35
C THR A 15 -3.95 21.15 7.78
N ARG A 16 -3.94 22.15 8.66
CA ARG A 16 -3.92 23.57 8.27
C ARG A 16 -2.65 23.98 7.52
N SER A 17 -1.61 23.15 7.56
CA SER A 17 -0.33 23.38 6.89
C SER A 17 -0.39 22.95 5.42
N LEU A 18 -1.06 21.83 5.08
CA LEU A 18 -1.07 21.30 3.70
C LEU A 18 -1.99 22.03 2.74
N GLU A 19 -3.14 22.52 3.20
CA GLU A 19 -4.01 23.41 2.39
C GLU A 19 -3.30 24.71 1.99
N LYS A 20 -2.15 25.00 2.61
CA LYS A 20 -1.30 26.15 2.32
C LYS A 20 0.03 25.78 1.64
N MET A 21 0.32 24.49 1.45
CA MET A 21 1.56 24.06 0.83
C MET A 21 1.49 24.26 -0.68
N ASN A 22 2.50 24.92 -1.23
CA ASN A 22 2.73 24.88 -2.68
C ASN A 22 3.30 23.51 -3.10
N ALA A 23 3.38 23.25 -4.42
CA ALA A 23 3.83 21.96 -4.94
C ALA A 23 5.24 21.59 -4.45
N LEU A 24 6.16 22.55 -4.38
CA LEU A 24 7.51 22.35 -3.84
C LEU A 24 7.48 21.90 -2.37
N GLN A 25 6.72 22.58 -1.51
CA GLN A 25 6.60 22.23 -0.10
C GLN A 25 6.00 20.84 0.08
N ALA A 26 5.02 20.47 -0.75
CA ALA A 26 4.45 19.13 -0.76
C ALA A 26 5.49 18.07 -1.19
N ALA A 27 6.23 18.34 -2.27
CA ALA A 27 7.31 17.50 -2.80
C ALA A 27 8.45 17.28 -1.78
N ILE A 28 8.83 18.31 -1.01
CA ILE A 28 9.87 18.23 0.02
C ILE A 28 9.42 17.36 1.20
N ASN A 29 8.18 17.53 1.65
CA ASN A 29 7.75 17.02 2.94
C ASN A 29 7.05 15.66 2.85
N ILE A 30 6.13 15.49 1.89
CA ILE A 30 5.16 14.40 1.93
C ILE A 30 5.83 13.02 1.70
N PRO A 31 6.63 12.82 0.64
CA PRO A 31 7.25 11.51 0.37
C PRO A 31 8.16 11.05 1.49
N SER A 32 9.05 11.93 1.99
CA SER A 32 9.98 11.58 3.06
C SER A 32 9.26 11.25 4.37
N GLN A 33 8.21 11.99 4.73
CA GLN A 33 7.46 11.72 5.96
C GLN A 33 6.65 10.42 5.86
N TYR A 34 6.04 10.16 4.70
CA TYR A 34 5.29 8.93 4.48
C TYR A 34 6.19 7.70 4.59
N ILE A 35 7.37 7.74 3.97
CA ILE A 35 8.32 6.62 4.03
C ILE A 35 8.89 6.42 5.44
N GLN A 36 9.12 7.48 6.23
CA GLN A 36 9.47 7.35 7.65
C GLN A 36 8.41 6.61 8.46
N ILE A 37 7.13 6.82 8.13
CA ILE A 37 6.03 6.08 8.76
C ILE A 37 6.09 4.61 8.38
N LEU A 38 6.27 4.29 7.09
CA LEU A 38 6.39 2.89 6.63
C LEU A 38 7.61 2.18 7.24
N ALA A 39 8.70 2.91 7.48
CA ALA A 39 9.91 2.40 8.13
C ALA A 39 9.80 2.28 9.66
N GLY A 40 8.72 2.78 10.27
CA GLY A 40 8.53 2.70 11.72
C GLY A 40 9.33 3.70 12.54
N GLU A 41 9.78 4.79 11.92
CA GLU A 41 10.47 5.87 12.64
C GLU A 41 9.50 6.76 13.41
N LYS A 42 8.26 6.86 12.94
CA LYS A 42 7.19 7.60 13.61
C LYS A 42 6.23 6.66 14.32
N ASN A 43 5.76 7.08 15.48
CA ASN A 43 4.71 6.34 16.20
C ASN A 43 3.41 6.40 15.39
N VAL A 44 2.88 5.23 15.09
CA VAL A 44 1.56 5.05 14.48
C VAL A 44 0.77 4.02 15.27
N ALA A 45 -0.49 3.78 14.90
CA ALA A 45 -1.36 2.85 15.61
C ALA A 45 -0.90 1.38 15.53
N VAL A 46 0.15 1.09 14.74
CA VAL A 46 0.66 -0.25 14.47
C VAL A 46 2.07 -0.41 15.04
N SER A 47 2.34 -1.56 15.66
CA SER A 47 3.67 -1.88 16.19
C SER A 47 4.72 -1.85 15.07
N LYS A 48 5.93 -1.37 15.40
CA LYS A 48 7.07 -1.38 14.47
C LYS A 48 7.37 -2.78 13.93
N ASP A 49 7.14 -3.81 14.74
CA ASP A 49 7.36 -5.21 14.37
C ASP A 49 6.32 -5.74 13.37
N ASP A 50 5.17 -5.08 13.22
CA ASP A 50 4.14 -5.45 12.23
C ASP A 50 4.14 -4.52 11.01
N LEU A 51 4.95 -3.45 11.03
CA LEU A 51 5.10 -2.57 9.88
C LEU A 51 5.72 -3.32 8.70
N GLY A 52 5.16 -3.05 7.53
CA GLY A 52 5.67 -3.49 6.25
C GLY A 52 5.56 -2.35 5.24
N PHE A 53 5.72 -2.68 3.95
CA PHE A 53 5.57 -1.70 2.88
C PHE A 53 4.08 -1.44 2.60
N ILE A 54 3.55 -2.02 1.53
CA ILE A 54 2.11 -2.05 1.24
C ILE A 54 1.39 -3.15 2.04
N ILE A 55 2.11 -4.24 2.32
CA ILE A 55 1.60 -5.43 3.01
C ILE A 55 2.33 -5.56 4.34
N ARG A 56 1.60 -5.80 5.44
CA ARG A 56 2.18 -5.97 6.78
C ARG A 56 2.93 -7.27 6.92
N ARG A 57 3.79 -7.36 7.94
CA ARG A 57 4.48 -8.62 8.26
C ARG A 57 3.49 -9.72 8.60
N SER A 58 2.55 -9.46 9.51
CA SER A 58 1.51 -10.42 9.86
C SER A 58 0.62 -10.81 8.67
N ASP A 59 0.38 -9.87 7.74
CA ASP A 59 -0.41 -10.14 6.53
C ASP A 59 0.30 -11.17 5.63
N ILE A 60 1.61 -11.04 5.42
CA ILE A 60 2.41 -12.00 4.64
C ILE A 60 2.35 -13.39 5.26
N HIS A 61 2.49 -13.51 6.59
CA HIS A 61 2.39 -14.80 7.26
C HIS A 61 1.01 -15.45 7.09
N SER A 62 -0.07 -14.69 7.24
CA SER A 62 -1.43 -15.19 7.03
C SER A 62 -1.66 -15.68 5.60
N VAL A 63 -1.18 -14.93 4.60
CA VAL A 63 -1.36 -15.33 3.20
C VAL A 63 -0.52 -16.56 2.87
N ARG A 64 0.73 -16.65 3.34
CA ARG A 64 1.56 -17.86 3.13
C ARG A 64 0.97 -19.09 3.80
N ALA A 65 0.39 -18.94 4.99
CA ALA A 65 -0.33 -20.03 5.66
C ALA A 65 -1.53 -20.50 4.82
N TYR A 66 -2.32 -19.56 4.28
CA TYR A 66 -3.40 -19.86 3.34
C TYR A 66 -2.91 -20.60 2.10
N VAL A 67 -1.83 -20.12 1.46
CA VAL A 67 -1.28 -20.75 0.25
C VAL A 67 -0.80 -22.16 0.54
N ARG A 68 -0.08 -22.36 1.65
CA ARG A 68 0.41 -23.67 2.08
C ARG A 68 -0.75 -24.65 2.33
N GLU A 69 -1.78 -24.23 3.05
CA GLU A 69 -2.93 -25.07 3.39
C GLU A 69 -3.80 -25.37 2.18
N SER A 70 -4.00 -24.38 1.30
CA SER A 70 -4.73 -24.58 0.03
C SER A 70 -4.07 -25.66 -0.82
N ARG A 71 -2.73 -25.69 -0.88
CA ARG A 71 -1.97 -26.72 -1.60
C ARG A 71 -2.12 -28.13 -1.02
N MET A 72 -2.56 -28.26 0.23
CA MET A 72 -2.84 -29.56 0.86
C MET A 72 -4.27 -30.05 0.60
N LEU A 73 -5.14 -29.23 0.02
CA LEU A 73 -6.51 -29.64 -0.28
C LEU A 73 -6.50 -30.76 -1.33
N PRO A 74 -7.26 -31.85 -1.12
CA PRO A 74 -7.32 -32.93 -2.10
C PRO A 74 -8.06 -32.45 -3.35
N VAL A 75 -7.37 -32.48 -4.50
CA VAL A 75 -7.94 -32.11 -5.81
C VAL A 75 -8.17 -33.33 -6.71
N ASP A 76 -7.72 -34.51 -6.27
CA ASP A 76 -7.99 -35.79 -6.93
C ASP A 76 -9.31 -36.37 -6.42
N TYR A 77 -10.17 -36.78 -7.35
CA TYR A 77 -11.51 -37.28 -7.04
C TYR A 77 -11.48 -38.49 -6.10
N LYS A 78 -10.54 -39.43 -6.27
CA LYS A 78 -10.46 -40.63 -5.43
C LYS A 78 -10.05 -40.29 -4.02
N HIS A 79 -9.10 -39.35 -3.86
CA HIS A 79 -8.72 -38.85 -2.55
C HIS A 79 -9.88 -38.13 -1.86
N ILE A 80 -10.67 -37.34 -2.58
CA ILE A 80 -11.87 -36.70 -2.02
C ILE A 80 -12.88 -37.76 -1.57
N VAL A 81 -13.22 -38.74 -2.41
CA VAL A 81 -14.14 -39.82 -2.02
C VAL A 81 -13.64 -40.57 -0.77
N ALA A 82 -12.35 -40.87 -0.71
CA ALA A 82 -11.74 -41.52 0.46
C ALA A 82 -11.75 -40.62 1.70
N TRP A 83 -11.67 -39.29 1.53
CA TRP A 83 -11.64 -38.30 2.61
C TRP A 83 -13.02 -38.02 3.21
N PHE A 84 -14.07 -38.18 2.42
CA PHE A 84 -15.45 -37.90 2.81
C PHE A 84 -16.10 -38.99 3.68
N GLY A 85 -15.71 -40.27 3.52
CA GLY A 85 -16.50 -41.36 4.08
C GLY A 85 -17.91 -41.46 3.48
N LEU A 86 -18.72 -42.41 3.97
CA LEU A 86 -20.08 -42.68 3.49
C LEU A 86 -21.09 -41.77 4.21
N ASP A 87 -21.55 -40.68 3.57
CA ASP A 87 -23.00 -40.31 3.46
C ASP A 87 -23.30 -38.94 2.78
N THR A 88 -22.33 -38.18 2.27
CA THR A 88 -22.66 -36.88 1.61
C THR A 88 -22.97 -36.97 0.11
N THR A 89 -22.81 -38.15 -0.51
CA THR A 89 -23.00 -38.35 -1.96
C THR A 89 -24.41 -38.00 -2.45
N SER A 90 -25.40 -38.00 -1.55
CA SER A 90 -26.79 -37.64 -1.81
C SER A 90 -27.16 -36.23 -1.37
N VAL A 91 -26.21 -35.42 -0.87
CA VAL A 91 -26.46 -34.04 -0.43
C VAL A 91 -26.08 -33.07 -1.56
N PRO A 92 -27.06 -32.36 -2.18
CA PRO A 92 -26.77 -31.40 -3.23
C PRO A 92 -25.76 -30.33 -2.81
N GLY A 93 -24.71 -30.16 -3.60
CA GLY A 93 -23.63 -29.19 -3.34
C GLY A 93 -22.46 -29.73 -2.53
N LEU A 94 -22.58 -30.93 -1.94
CA LEU A 94 -21.52 -31.63 -1.20
C LEU A 94 -21.06 -32.91 -1.89
N GLU A 95 -21.46 -33.14 -3.14
CA GLU A 95 -20.99 -34.27 -3.92
C GLU A 95 -19.47 -34.18 -4.12
N PRO A 96 -18.75 -35.31 -4.20
CA PRO A 96 -17.29 -35.31 -4.36
C PRO A 96 -16.80 -34.43 -5.53
N ALA A 97 -17.51 -34.42 -6.66
CA ALA A 97 -17.20 -33.57 -7.80
C ALA A 97 -17.35 -32.07 -7.49
N SER A 98 -18.39 -31.69 -6.74
CA SER A 98 -18.65 -30.30 -6.32
C SER A 98 -17.54 -29.80 -5.38
N ILE A 99 -17.01 -30.68 -4.54
CA ILE A 99 -15.95 -30.35 -3.58
C ILE A 99 -14.59 -30.32 -4.27
N GLN A 100 -14.37 -31.23 -5.23
CA GLN A 100 -13.21 -31.21 -6.10
C GLN A 100 -13.08 -29.88 -6.85
N SER A 101 -14.16 -29.45 -7.50
CA SER A 101 -14.21 -28.18 -8.23
C SER A 101 -13.89 -27.01 -7.31
N PHE A 102 -14.44 -26.99 -6.09
CA PHE A 102 -14.13 -25.96 -5.09
C PHE A 102 -12.65 -25.96 -4.72
N HIS A 103 -12.09 -27.10 -4.31
CA HIS A 103 -10.67 -27.17 -3.95
C HIS A 103 -9.75 -26.76 -5.09
N GLN A 104 -10.05 -27.14 -6.33
CA GLN A 104 -9.30 -26.71 -7.51
C GLN A 104 -9.30 -25.19 -7.66
N ARG A 105 -10.45 -24.53 -7.47
CA ARG A 105 -10.54 -23.07 -7.47
C ARG A 105 -9.77 -22.42 -6.33
N VAL A 106 -9.84 -22.98 -5.12
CA VAL A 106 -9.06 -22.49 -3.96
C VAL A 106 -7.56 -22.61 -4.21
N VAL A 107 -7.09 -23.73 -4.78
CA VAL A 107 -5.69 -23.94 -5.16
C VAL A 107 -5.24 -22.97 -6.26
N GLN A 108 -6.09 -22.77 -7.27
CA GLN A 108 -5.82 -21.81 -8.34
C GLN A 108 -5.69 -20.38 -7.80
N HIS A 109 -6.63 -19.97 -6.95
CA HIS A 109 -6.59 -18.66 -6.30
C HIS A 109 -5.35 -18.49 -5.41
N ALA A 110 -5.00 -19.49 -4.60
CA ALA A 110 -3.77 -19.47 -3.81
C ALA A 110 -2.49 -19.30 -4.68
N THR A 111 -2.52 -19.71 -5.94
CA THR A 111 -1.38 -19.55 -6.86
C THR A 111 -1.21 -18.11 -7.34
N SER A 112 -2.28 -17.31 -7.41
CA SER A 112 -2.21 -15.90 -7.83
C SER A 112 -1.42 -15.02 -6.85
N TRP A 113 -1.33 -15.42 -5.58
CA TRP A 113 -0.53 -14.74 -4.56
C TRP A 113 0.93 -14.52 -4.98
N SER A 114 1.52 -15.50 -5.68
CA SER A 114 2.93 -15.44 -6.10
C SER A 114 3.24 -14.24 -7.00
N VAL A 115 2.26 -13.78 -7.79
CA VAL A 115 2.37 -12.59 -8.63
C VAL A 115 2.33 -11.35 -7.74
N LEU A 116 1.34 -11.23 -6.87
CA LEU A 116 1.20 -10.09 -5.95
C LEU A 116 2.42 -9.93 -5.04
N GLU A 117 2.93 -11.02 -4.47
CA GLU A 117 4.14 -11.04 -3.64
C GLU A 117 5.36 -10.51 -4.41
N ARG A 118 5.57 -11.02 -5.64
CA ARG A 118 6.69 -10.60 -6.49
C ARG A 118 6.60 -9.15 -6.90
N GLU A 119 5.44 -8.68 -7.36
CA GLU A 119 5.27 -7.29 -7.80
C GLU A 119 5.38 -6.31 -6.62
N THR A 120 4.90 -6.68 -5.43
CA THR A 120 5.09 -5.89 -4.20
C THR A 120 6.58 -5.77 -3.84
N LYS A 121 7.34 -6.87 -3.95
CA LYS A 121 8.78 -6.88 -3.73
C LYS A 121 9.51 -5.98 -4.72
N GLU A 122 9.15 -6.10 -5.99
CA GLU A 122 9.77 -5.32 -7.06
C GLU A 122 9.47 -3.82 -6.91
N LEU A 123 8.26 -3.45 -6.48
CA LEU A 123 7.90 -2.07 -6.18
C LEU A 123 8.74 -1.48 -5.03
N ALA A 124 8.94 -2.24 -3.95
CA ALA A 124 9.83 -1.83 -2.86
C ALA A 124 11.29 -1.64 -3.33
N ARG A 125 11.79 -2.53 -4.21
CA ARG A 125 13.14 -2.39 -4.80
C ARG A 125 13.25 -1.18 -5.73
N GLN A 126 12.18 -0.88 -6.46
CA GLN A 126 12.12 0.27 -7.37
C GLN A 126 12.15 1.59 -6.63
N LEU A 127 11.63 1.66 -5.40
CA LEU A 127 11.72 2.86 -4.57
C LEU A 127 13.18 3.33 -4.38
N ASN A 128 14.10 2.39 -4.16
CA ASN A 128 15.52 2.68 -4.04
C ASN A 128 16.09 3.24 -5.36
N ARG A 129 15.86 2.53 -6.47
CA ARG A 129 16.31 2.97 -7.81
C ARG A 129 15.72 4.31 -8.22
N PHE A 130 14.47 4.56 -7.88
CA PHE A 130 13.80 5.84 -8.10
C PHE A 130 14.55 6.96 -7.35
N SER A 131 14.87 6.73 -6.08
CA SER A 131 15.54 7.72 -5.23
C SER A 131 16.96 8.02 -5.72
N ASP A 132 17.70 6.98 -6.13
CA ASP A 132 19.02 7.12 -6.77
C ASP A 132 18.97 7.93 -8.07
N SER A 133 17.99 7.62 -8.92
CA SER A 133 17.79 8.35 -10.17
C SER A 133 17.44 9.81 -9.88
N PHE A 134 16.49 10.07 -8.98
CA PHE A 134 16.08 11.41 -8.59
C PHE A 134 17.29 12.25 -8.14
N ILE A 135 18.08 11.72 -7.18
CA ILE A 135 19.26 12.41 -6.64
C ILE A 135 20.28 12.69 -7.74
N SER A 136 20.52 11.73 -8.62
CA SER A 136 21.49 11.88 -9.72
C SER A 136 21.07 12.98 -10.71
N HIS A 137 19.81 13.00 -11.13
CA HIS A 137 19.31 14.05 -12.03
C HIS A 137 19.24 15.42 -11.34
N ALA A 138 18.85 15.48 -10.07
CA ALA A 138 18.86 16.71 -9.28
C ALA A 138 20.27 17.30 -9.16
N HIS A 139 21.28 16.48 -8.89
CA HIS A 139 22.68 16.92 -8.91
C HIS A 139 23.11 17.41 -10.29
N GLY A 140 22.71 16.74 -11.37
CA GLY A 140 23.00 17.21 -12.73
C GLY A 140 22.45 18.62 -13.00
N ILE A 141 21.21 18.89 -12.57
CA ILE A 141 20.60 20.22 -12.68
C ILE A 141 21.40 21.25 -11.87
N ILE A 142 21.69 20.96 -10.61
CA ILE A 142 22.44 21.86 -9.72
C ILE A 142 23.85 22.14 -10.25
N GLU A 143 24.54 21.13 -10.77
CA GLU A 143 25.89 21.27 -11.31
C GLU A 143 25.92 22.13 -12.57
N LEU A 144 24.94 21.96 -13.48
CA LEU A 144 24.81 22.82 -14.65
C LEU A 144 24.62 24.28 -14.24
N ILE A 145 23.76 24.55 -13.25
CA ILE A 145 23.52 25.91 -12.76
C ILE A 145 24.80 26.47 -12.11
N ASN A 146 25.53 25.69 -11.30
CA ASN A 146 26.79 26.12 -10.68
C ASN A 146 27.87 26.49 -11.70
N ARG A 147 27.95 25.77 -12.82
CA ARG A 147 28.91 26.09 -13.90
C ARG A 147 28.57 27.43 -14.54
N LEU A 148 27.29 27.67 -14.85
CA LEU A 148 26.84 28.96 -15.40
C LEU A 148 27.02 30.12 -14.40
N ASP A 149 26.79 29.88 -13.11
CA ASP A 149 26.99 30.82 -11.99
C ASP A 149 28.46 31.27 -11.93
N SER A 150 29.38 30.31 -12.03
CA SER A 150 30.82 30.56 -12.01
C SER A 150 31.29 31.40 -13.21
N ASP A 151 30.69 31.19 -14.38
CA ASP A 151 30.98 31.98 -15.59
C ASP A 151 30.49 33.43 -15.48
N ARG A 152 29.48 33.69 -14.62
CA ARG A 152 28.95 35.02 -14.32
C ARG A 152 29.65 35.71 -13.13
N LEU A 153 30.56 35.02 -12.44
CA LEU A 153 31.41 35.56 -11.36
C LEU A 153 30.64 36.14 -10.15
N PHE A 154 29.44 35.64 -9.84
CA PHE A 154 28.70 36.10 -8.66
C PHE A 154 29.43 35.76 -7.36
N SER A 155 29.50 36.73 -6.44
CA SER A 155 30.13 36.54 -5.13
C SER A 155 29.08 36.55 -4.00
N GLY A 156 28.92 35.43 -3.29
CA GLY A 156 28.07 35.35 -2.09
C GLY A 156 26.66 34.76 -2.29
N MET A 157 25.78 34.98 -1.29
CA MET A 157 24.38 34.54 -1.31
C MET A 157 23.49 35.60 -1.99
N LEU A 158 22.25 35.26 -2.36
CA LEU A 158 21.34 36.16 -3.09
C LEU A 158 21.04 37.49 -2.35
N ASP A 159 21.17 37.47 -1.02
CA ASP A 159 20.96 38.63 -0.15
C ASP A 159 22.19 39.57 -0.07
N ASP A 160 23.36 39.11 -0.52
CA ASP A 160 24.63 39.83 -0.49
C ASP A 160 25.01 40.42 -1.86
N LEU A 161 24.13 40.29 -2.86
CA LEU A 161 24.39 40.75 -4.22
C LEU A 161 24.47 42.28 -4.29
N THR A 162 25.49 42.75 -4.99
CA THR A 162 25.58 44.14 -5.45
C THR A 162 24.43 44.48 -6.41
N VAL A 163 24.18 45.78 -6.61
CA VAL A 163 23.14 46.25 -7.54
C VAL A 163 23.44 45.76 -8.97
N GLU A 164 24.71 45.70 -9.33
CA GLU A 164 25.21 45.18 -10.60
C GLU A 164 24.95 43.67 -10.73
N GLU A 165 25.27 42.87 -9.72
CA GLU A 165 25.01 41.43 -9.72
C GLU A 165 23.49 41.12 -9.77
N ALA A 166 22.67 41.91 -9.05
CA ALA A 166 21.22 41.80 -9.09
C ALA A 166 20.64 42.15 -10.48
N ALA A 167 21.23 43.12 -11.19
CA ALA A 167 20.85 43.46 -12.55
C ALA A 167 21.22 42.34 -13.55
N GLU A 168 22.36 41.68 -13.36
CA GLU A 168 22.76 40.53 -14.19
C GLU A 168 21.86 39.31 -13.98
N LEU A 169 21.34 39.07 -12.76
CA LEU A 169 20.33 38.04 -12.51
C LEU A 169 19.05 38.24 -13.32
N GLY A 170 18.66 39.49 -13.56
CA GLY A 170 17.50 39.89 -14.38
C GLY A 170 17.81 39.97 -15.89
N GLY A 171 19.06 39.76 -16.29
CA GLY A 171 19.48 39.78 -17.69
C GLY A 171 18.99 38.57 -18.49
N VAL A 172 18.79 38.77 -19.79
CA VAL A 172 18.37 37.73 -20.74
C VAL A 172 19.43 36.63 -20.83
N LEU A 173 18.99 35.38 -20.91
CA LEU A 173 19.88 34.23 -21.07
C LEU A 173 20.64 34.25 -22.42
N SER A 174 21.92 33.92 -22.36
CA SER A 174 22.78 33.69 -23.52
C SER A 174 22.47 32.37 -24.24
N SER A 175 23.00 32.19 -25.45
CA SER A 175 22.82 30.95 -26.21
C SER A 175 23.37 29.70 -25.51
N THR A 176 24.43 29.84 -24.71
CA THR A 176 25.00 28.73 -23.92
C THR A 176 24.08 28.37 -22.77
N GLU A 177 23.50 29.36 -22.09
CA GLU A 177 22.56 29.15 -21.00
C GLU A 177 21.26 28.53 -21.48
N LEU A 178 20.74 28.94 -22.63
CA LEU A 178 19.56 28.31 -23.25
C LEU A 178 19.82 26.84 -23.60
N LYS A 179 21.03 26.46 -24.02
CA LYS A 179 21.40 25.05 -24.21
C LYS A 179 21.45 24.29 -22.88
N ALA A 180 22.00 24.91 -21.84
CA ALA A 180 22.02 24.31 -20.51
C ALA A 180 20.61 24.11 -19.94
N VAL A 181 19.70 25.08 -20.16
CA VAL A 181 18.27 24.96 -19.85
C VAL A 181 17.63 23.76 -20.54
N HIS A 182 17.94 23.54 -21.82
CA HIS A 182 17.44 22.36 -22.53
C HIS A 182 17.88 21.05 -21.86
N ILE A 183 19.15 20.94 -21.47
CA ILE A 183 19.69 19.78 -20.77
C ILE A 183 19.05 19.62 -19.37
N MET A 184 18.86 20.73 -18.64
CA MET A 184 18.14 20.71 -17.36
C MET A 184 16.71 20.17 -17.54
N ARG A 185 16.03 20.58 -18.61
CA ARG A 185 14.69 20.07 -18.96
C ARG A 185 14.71 18.57 -19.22
N GLU A 186 15.71 18.04 -19.92
CA GLU A 186 15.87 16.59 -20.11
C GLU A 186 16.04 15.85 -18.78
N HIS A 187 16.77 16.42 -17.81
CA HIS A 187 16.86 15.87 -16.46
C HIS A 187 15.49 15.86 -15.76
N VAL A 188 14.75 16.97 -15.80
CA VAL A 188 13.40 17.07 -15.21
C VAL A 188 12.44 16.04 -15.82
N GLN A 189 12.44 15.93 -17.15
CA GLN A 189 11.62 14.95 -17.88
C GLN A 189 11.99 13.51 -17.54
N SER A 190 13.28 13.23 -17.33
CA SER A 190 13.73 11.90 -16.88
C SER A 190 13.18 11.58 -15.48
N ILE A 191 13.25 12.52 -14.53
CA ILE A 191 12.67 12.34 -13.19
C ILE A 191 11.15 12.16 -13.27
N LYS A 192 10.47 12.95 -14.10
CA LYS A 192 9.02 12.86 -14.30
C LYS A 192 8.61 11.50 -14.84
N SER A 193 9.28 11.02 -15.90
CA SER A 193 9.03 9.68 -16.46
C SER A 193 9.20 8.58 -15.40
N ASN A 194 10.26 8.66 -14.59
CA ASN A 194 10.50 7.69 -13.52
C ASN A 194 9.42 7.77 -12.41
N THR A 195 8.91 8.97 -12.13
CA THR A 195 7.84 9.20 -11.15
C THR A 195 6.53 8.58 -11.62
N GLU A 196 6.15 8.85 -12.86
CA GLU A 196 4.95 8.29 -13.48
C GLU A 196 4.99 6.77 -13.56
N ASP A 197 6.15 6.20 -13.91
CA ASP A 197 6.31 4.75 -13.96
C ASP A 197 6.18 4.10 -12.57
N TYR A 198 6.71 4.75 -11.53
CA TYR A 198 6.52 4.28 -10.16
C TYR A 198 5.06 4.34 -9.71
N ILE A 199 4.35 5.44 -10.02
CA ILE A 199 2.91 5.62 -9.76
C ILE A 199 2.09 4.52 -10.44
N LYS A 200 2.33 4.28 -11.74
CA LYS A 200 1.63 3.23 -12.52
C LYS A 200 1.81 1.86 -11.89
N ARG A 201 3.02 1.54 -11.42
CA ARG A 201 3.33 0.25 -10.79
C ARG A 201 2.71 0.10 -9.42
N ALA A 202 2.66 1.18 -8.63
CA ALA A 202 1.92 1.19 -7.38
C ALA A 202 0.43 0.87 -7.62
N TYR A 203 -0.22 1.52 -8.58
CA TYR A 203 -1.59 1.17 -8.94
C TYR A 203 -1.76 -0.26 -9.45
N ALA A 204 -0.79 -0.79 -10.22
CA ALA A 204 -0.83 -2.18 -10.68
C ALA A 204 -0.77 -3.19 -9.52
N VAL A 205 0.08 -2.95 -8.51
CA VAL A 205 0.10 -3.76 -7.28
C VAL A 205 -1.25 -3.67 -6.53
N GLY A 206 -1.82 -2.47 -6.45
CA GLY A 206 -3.15 -2.28 -5.87
C GLY A 206 -4.24 -3.06 -6.61
N ALA A 207 -4.20 -3.08 -7.95
CA ALA A 207 -5.14 -3.84 -8.76
C ALA A 207 -4.99 -5.37 -8.58
N LEU A 208 -3.77 -5.87 -8.40
CA LEU A 208 -3.53 -7.28 -8.07
C LEU A 208 -4.12 -7.66 -6.71
N ALA A 209 -3.97 -6.78 -5.70
CA ALA A 209 -4.59 -6.99 -4.39
C ALA A 209 -6.12 -6.94 -4.47
N ALA A 210 -6.67 -5.99 -5.25
CA ALA A 210 -8.11 -5.87 -5.49
C ALA A 210 -8.67 -7.11 -6.18
N GLU A 211 -8.00 -7.66 -7.20
CA GLU A 211 -8.46 -8.86 -7.89
C GLU A 211 -8.39 -10.10 -6.98
N PHE A 212 -7.34 -10.24 -6.17
CA PHE A 212 -7.24 -11.29 -5.16
C PHE A 212 -8.40 -11.19 -4.15
N GLU A 213 -8.71 -9.99 -3.68
CA GLU A 213 -9.83 -9.71 -2.79
C GLU A 213 -11.19 -10.02 -3.43
N ARG A 214 -11.36 -9.63 -4.69
CA ARG A 214 -12.59 -9.84 -5.47
C ARG A 214 -12.90 -11.32 -5.63
N VAL A 215 -11.92 -12.14 -6.03
CA VAL A 215 -12.13 -13.60 -6.16
C VAL A 215 -12.49 -14.24 -4.82
N LEU A 216 -11.88 -13.78 -3.72
CA LEU A 216 -12.27 -14.23 -2.38
C LEU A 216 -13.72 -13.86 -2.05
N SER A 217 -14.12 -12.61 -2.27
CA SER A 217 -15.43 -12.09 -1.87
C SER A 217 -16.55 -12.60 -2.77
N ASP A 218 -16.41 -12.40 -4.08
CA ASP A 218 -17.49 -12.55 -5.06
C ASP A 218 -17.65 -13.99 -5.57
N GLU A 219 -16.69 -14.87 -5.28
CA GLU A 219 -16.70 -16.25 -5.78
C GLU A 219 -16.52 -17.26 -4.65
N LEU A 220 -15.35 -17.29 -4.02
CA LEU A 220 -14.97 -18.36 -3.11
C LEU A 220 -15.72 -18.31 -1.77
N THR A 221 -16.00 -17.12 -1.24
CA THR A 221 -16.76 -16.95 0.00
C THR A 221 -18.21 -17.38 -0.18
N HIS A 222 -18.85 -17.00 -1.29
CA HIS A 222 -20.21 -17.45 -1.59
C HIS A 222 -20.29 -18.97 -1.74
N GLU A 223 -19.30 -19.57 -2.40
CA GLU A 223 -19.27 -21.03 -2.59
C GLU A 223 -19.06 -21.79 -1.28
N VAL A 224 -18.10 -21.38 -0.44
CA VAL A 224 -17.86 -22.06 0.85
C VAL A 224 -19.06 -21.89 1.79
N ASN A 225 -19.73 -20.74 1.76
CA ASN A 225 -20.95 -20.50 2.52
C ASN A 225 -22.09 -21.41 2.06
N ALA A 226 -22.30 -21.55 0.74
CA ALA A 226 -23.31 -22.45 0.19
C ALA A 226 -23.07 -23.91 0.60
N LYS A 227 -21.81 -24.35 0.63
CA LYS A 227 -21.43 -25.70 1.08
C LYS A 227 -21.67 -25.89 2.58
N LEU A 228 -21.29 -24.91 3.41
CA LEU A 228 -21.58 -24.94 4.85
C LEU A 228 -23.09 -24.97 5.13
N GLU A 229 -23.89 -24.21 4.38
CA GLU A 229 -25.35 -24.26 4.48
C GLU A 229 -25.93 -25.62 4.05
N ALA A 230 -25.43 -26.22 2.97
CA ALA A 230 -25.83 -27.56 2.54
C ALA A 230 -25.51 -28.60 3.60
N TYR A 231 -24.34 -28.49 4.24
CA TYR A 231 -23.91 -29.36 5.33
C TYR A 231 -24.85 -29.23 6.54
N ALA A 232 -25.21 -28.00 6.94
CA ALA A 232 -26.14 -27.76 8.04
C ALA A 232 -27.54 -28.31 7.74
N LYS A 233 -28.08 -28.04 6.54
CA LYS A 233 -29.44 -28.46 6.11
C LYS A 233 -29.59 -29.98 5.99
N ALA A 234 -28.50 -30.70 5.74
CA ALA A 234 -28.50 -32.16 5.70
C ALA A 234 -28.72 -32.79 7.10
N GLY A 235 -28.87 -31.98 8.16
CA GLY A 235 -29.10 -32.48 9.52
C GLY A 235 -27.86 -33.11 10.15
N LEU A 236 -26.68 -32.88 9.56
CA LEU A 236 -25.40 -33.48 9.96
C LEU A 236 -24.86 -32.87 11.27
N SER A 237 -25.47 -31.80 11.82
CA SER A 237 -25.28 -31.35 13.22
C SER A 237 -26.24 -30.19 13.57
N ARG A 238 -26.86 -30.22 14.76
CA ARG A 238 -27.74 -29.13 15.25
C ARG A 238 -26.96 -27.93 15.79
N GLU A 239 -25.74 -28.15 16.27
CA GLU A 239 -24.80 -27.07 16.65
C GLU A 239 -24.37 -26.24 15.43
N ARG A 240 -24.38 -26.87 14.23
CA ARG A 240 -24.01 -26.22 12.97
C ARG A 240 -24.99 -25.15 12.49
N GLU A 241 -26.29 -25.30 12.72
CA GLU A 241 -27.26 -24.26 12.36
C GLU A 241 -26.99 -22.96 13.13
N ILE A 242 -26.69 -23.07 14.42
CA ILE A 242 -26.37 -21.94 15.31
C ILE A 242 -25.04 -21.30 14.91
N LEU A 243 -24.00 -22.11 14.66
CA LEU A 243 -22.70 -21.63 14.20
C LEU A 243 -22.79 -20.91 12.85
N THR A 244 -23.55 -21.46 11.89
CA THR A 244 -23.70 -20.88 10.55
C THR A 244 -24.45 -19.54 10.60
N ALA A 245 -25.51 -19.45 11.41
CA ALA A 245 -26.24 -18.21 11.63
C ALA A 245 -25.34 -17.12 12.27
N ARG A 246 -24.54 -17.50 13.28
CA ARG A 246 -23.59 -16.59 13.92
C ARG A 246 -22.50 -16.13 12.95
N ILE A 247 -21.97 -17.03 12.13
CA ILE A 247 -20.97 -16.68 11.12
C ILE A 247 -21.54 -15.68 10.10
N LYS A 248 -22.77 -15.88 9.64
CA LYS A 248 -23.44 -14.96 8.71
C LYS A 248 -23.65 -13.56 9.30
N GLU A 249 -24.00 -13.48 10.58
CA GLU A 249 -24.09 -12.20 11.31
C GLU A 249 -22.73 -11.50 11.38
N LEU A 250 -21.68 -12.23 11.75
CA LEU A 250 -20.31 -11.71 11.82
C LEU A 250 -19.80 -11.25 10.45
N ASP A 251 -20.08 -12.00 9.38
CA ASP A 251 -19.72 -11.63 8.01
C ASP A 251 -20.44 -10.35 7.58
N SER A 252 -21.72 -10.20 7.92
CA SER A 252 -22.47 -8.97 7.65
C SER A 252 -21.91 -7.76 8.40
N GLU A 253 -21.49 -7.93 9.67
CA GLU A 253 -20.83 -6.87 10.46
C GLU A 253 -19.48 -6.50 9.82
N ILE A 254 -18.68 -7.49 9.43
CA ILE A 254 -17.38 -7.28 8.77
C ILE A 254 -17.56 -6.58 7.42
N GLU A 255 -18.54 -6.98 6.62
CA GLU A 255 -18.82 -6.33 5.34
C GLU A 255 -19.32 -4.91 5.52
N GLN A 256 -20.12 -4.64 6.55
CA GLN A 256 -20.54 -3.28 6.86
C GLN A 256 -19.33 -2.43 7.26
N LEU A 257 -18.43 -2.95 8.11
CA LEU A 257 -17.20 -2.25 8.48
C LEU A 257 -16.28 -2.01 7.27
N ILE A 258 -16.19 -2.96 6.34
CA ILE A 258 -15.43 -2.81 5.09
C ILE A 258 -16.06 -1.74 4.18
N ARG A 259 -17.40 -1.72 4.06
CA ARG A 259 -18.13 -0.70 3.29
C ARG A 259 -18.02 0.68 3.92
N ASP A 260 -18.12 0.78 5.23
CA ASP A 260 -17.95 2.01 5.99
C ASP A 260 -16.51 2.53 5.85
N TYR A 261 -15.51 1.63 5.85
CA TYR A 261 -14.12 1.97 5.54
C TYR A 261 -13.97 2.49 4.10
N ARG A 262 -14.41 1.73 3.08
CA ARG A 262 -14.33 2.15 1.67
C ARG A 262 -15.03 3.48 1.43
N SER A 263 -16.23 3.67 1.99
CA SER A 263 -16.99 4.91 1.84
C SER A 263 -16.32 6.08 2.56
N GLN A 264 -15.76 5.90 3.76
CA GLN A 264 -15.02 6.97 4.45
C GLN A 264 -13.68 7.31 3.78
N VAL A 265 -13.03 6.35 3.12
CA VAL A 265 -11.83 6.60 2.30
C VAL A 265 -12.19 7.29 0.97
N LEU A 266 -13.31 6.92 0.33
CA LEU A 266 -13.78 7.56 -0.92
C LEU A 266 -14.34 8.98 -0.69
N TYR A 267 -15.22 9.15 0.30
CA TYR A 267 -15.76 10.47 0.68
C TYR A 267 -14.74 11.30 1.46
N GLY A 268 -13.72 10.66 2.03
CA GLY A 268 -12.58 11.26 2.70
C GLY A 268 -11.44 11.59 1.76
N HIS A 269 -11.68 12.48 0.80
CA HIS A 269 -10.59 13.33 0.28
C HIS A 269 -9.98 14.21 1.40
N SER A 270 -10.48 14.11 2.65
CA SER A 270 -9.96 14.72 3.87
C SER A 270 -8.69 14.08 4.44
N GLY A 271 -8.27 12.88 4.01
CA GLY A 271 -6.97 12.31 4.43
C GLY A 271 -5.77 13.11 3.91
N ILE A 272 -5.87 13.56 2.65
CA ILE A 272 -4.93 14.45 1.95
C ILE A 272 -4.78 15.78 2.70
N VAL A 273 -5.91 16.31 3.19
CA VAL A 273 -5.99 17.57 3.93
C VAL A 273 -5.19 17.49 5.23
N LEU A 274 -5.03 16.29 5.84
CA LEU A 274 -4.32 16.05 7.11
C LEU A 274 -2.84 15.61 6.94
N GLY A 275 -2.37 15.35 5.71
CA GLY A 275 -0.94 15.13 5.39
C GLY A 275 -0.46 13.69 5.47
N PRO A 276 0.84 13.40 5.39
CA PRO A 276 1.38 12.04 5.47
C PRO A 276 0.99 11.33 6.77
N ILE A 277 1.00 12.07 7.89
CA ILE A 277 0.59 11.58 9.21
C ILE A 277 -0.92 11.38 9.24
N GLY A 278 -1.71 12.33 8.72
CA GLY A 278 -3.15 12.20 8.61
C GLY A 278 -3.60 11.05 7.71
N LEU A 279 -2.96 10.88 6.56
CA LEU A 279 -3.06 9.72 5.68
C LEU A 279 -2.78 8.45 6.47
N ALA A 280 -1.67 8.36 7.21
CA ALA A 280 -1.36 7.17 8.01
C ALA A 280 -2.32 6.94 9.20
N VAL A 281 -2.79 7.99 9.88
CA VAL A 281 -3.54 7.92 11.14
C VAL A 281 -5.06 7.83 10.94
N THR A 282 -5.62 8.53 9.95
CA THR A 282 -7.08 8.70 9.80
C THR A 282 -7.71 7.95 8.62
N GLY A 283 -6.95 7.68 7.55
CA GLY A 283 -7.44 6.98 6.34
C GLY A 283 -6.56 5.82 5.87
N GLY A 284 -5.40 5.63 6.49
CA GLY A 284 -4.33 4.77 6.01
C GLY A 284 -4.54 3.30 6.31
N ILE A 285 -3.73 2.46 5.68
CA ILE A 285 -3.70 1.04 6.02
C ILE A 285 -3.32 0.80 7.49
N PHE A 286 -2.62 1.75 8.13
CA PHE A 286 -2.16 1.73 9.53
C PHE A 286 -2.94 2.69 10.45
N GLY A 287 -4.08 3.21 10.00
CA GLY A 287 -4.86 4.20 10.76
C GLY A 287 -5.59 3.60 11.95
N VAL A 288 -5.93 4.42 12.94
CA VAL A 288 -6.57 3.96 14.19
C VAL A 288 -7.94 3.32 13.93
N LYS A 289 -8.69 3.84 12.95
CA LYS A 289 -9.96 3.22 12.52
C LYS A 289 -9.74 1.86 11.86
N ALA A 290 -8.72 1.75 11.00
CA ALA A 290 -8.34 0.49 10.37
C ALA A 290 -7.91 -0.53 11.44
N GLU A 291 -7.16 -0.10 12.46
CA GLU A 291 -6.80 -0.94 13.60
C GLU A 291 -7.99 -1.34 14.47
N ALA A 292 -8.94 -0.44 14.72
CA ALA A 292 -10.14 -0.77 15.47
C ALA A 292 -10.98 -1.84 14.75
N ILE A 293 -11.14 -1.70 13.43
CA ILE A 293 -11.81 -2.71 12.59
C ILE A 293 -11.05 -4.04 12.62
N ARG A 294 -9.73 -4.03 12.45
CA ARG A 294 -8.88 -5.24 12.52
C ARG A 294 -8.96 -5.91 13.89
N ALA A 295 -8.87 -5.15 14.97
CA ALA A 295 -8.97 -5.66 16.34
C ALA A 295 -10.35 -6.27 16.61
N ARG A 296 -11.42 -5.63 16.15
CA ARG A 296 -12.77 -6.18 16.21
C ARG A 296 -12.86 -7.48 15.40
N LYS A 297 -12.39 -7.50 14.15
CA LYS A 297 -12.33 -8.70 13.29
C LYS A 297 -11.58 -9.83 13.97
N ASN A 298 -10.39 -9.58 14.50
CA ASN A 298 -9.55 -10.60 15.14
C ASN A 298 -10.20 -11.16 16.42
N ARG A 299 -10.93 -10.33 17.18
CA ARG A 299 -11.75 -10.82 18.31
C ARG A 299 -12.86 -11.75 17.84
N LEU A 300 -13.59 -11.36 16.79
CA LEU A 300 -14.67 -12.18 16.23
C LEU A 300 -14.14 -13.51 15.66
N ILE A 301 -12.95 -13.49 15.03
CA ILE A 301 -12.25 -14.69 14.57
C ILE A 301 -11.87 -15.58 15.76
N ALA A 302 -11.34 -15.01 16.85
CA ALA A 302 -10.98 -15.76 18.05
C ALA A 302 -12.21 -16.35 18.77
N GLU A 303 -13.32 -15.60 18.85
CA GLU A 303 -14.61 -16.07 19.38
C GLU A 303 -15.13 -17.27 18.56
N ARG A 304 -15.02 -17.19 17.22
CA ARG A 304 -15.34 -18.30 16.33
C ARG A 304 -14.45 -19.52 16.58
N ASP A 305 -13.14 -19.33 16.73
CA ASP A 305 -12.20 -20.43 16.99
C ASP A 305 -12.51 -21.17 18.30
N ILE A 306 -12.91 -20.42 19.34
CA ILE A 306 -13.34 -21.00 20.62
C ILE A 306 -14.63 -21.81 20.43
N ALA A 307 -15.65 -21.23 19.78
CA ALA A 307 -16.93 -21.91 19.53
C ALA A 307 -16.77 -23.18 18.68
N ARG A 308 -15.83 -23.17 17.72
CA ARG A 308 -15.48 -24.33 16.90
C ARG A 308 -14.83 -25.45 17.72
N ARG A 309 -13.89 -25.12 18.62
CA ARG A 309 -13.20 -26.10 19.47
C ARG A 309 -14.09 -26.72 20.55
N SER A 310 -15.16 -26.05 20.96
CA SER A 310 -16.12 -26.56 21.94
C SER A 310 -17.13 -27.58 21.39
N SER A 311 -17.24 -27.73 20.07
CA SER A 311 -18.13 -28.71 19.43
C SER A 311 -17.43 -30.08 19.34
N GLN A 312 -17.96 -31.09 20.03
CA GLN A 312 -17.35 -32.43 20.14
C GLN A 312 -17.51 -33.30 18.88
N GLU A 313 -18.36 -32.90 17.92
CA GLU A 313 -18.68 -33.67 16.71
C GLU A 313 -18.47 -32.83 15.44
N GLN A 314 -17.21 -32.61 15.05
CA GLN A 314 -16.92 -32.03 13.73
C GLN A 314 -16.36 -33.10 12.80
N GLU A 315 -17.17 -33.53 11.82
CA GLU A 315 -16.68 -34.33 10.70
C GLU A 315 -15.60 -33.54 9.93
N GLN A 316 -14.63 -34.26 9.39
CA GLN A 316 -13.41 -33.71 8.79
C GLN A 316 -13.70 -32.66 7.71
N LEU A 317 -14.73 -32.87 6.89
CA LEU A 317 -15.14 -31.93 5.85
C LEU A 317 -15.54 -30.56 6.42
N ALA A 318 -16.39 -30.57 7.45
CA ALA A 318 -16.95 -29.36 8.00
C ALA A 318 -15.87 -28.51 8.67
N MET A 319 -14.87 -29.15 9.30
CA MET A 319 -13.67 -28.47 9.82
C MET A 319 -12.88 -27.77 8.73
N VAL A 320 -12.73 -28.40 7.56
CA VAL A 320 -11.97 -27.85 6.42
C VAL A 320 -12.72 -26.68 5.80
N LEU A 321 -14.02 -26.81 5.58
CA LEU A 321 -14.86 -25.74 5.04
C LEU A 321 -14.86 -24.52 5.97
N ASP A 322 -14.96 -24.73 7.28
CA ASP A 322 -14.85 -23.65 8.27
C ASP A 322 -13.50 -22.94 8.23
N ALA A 323 -12.42 -23.72 8.30
CA ALA A 323 -11.07 -23.17 8.28
C ALA A 323 -10.83 -22.38 6.99
N THR A 324 -11.32 -22.90 5.86
CA THR A 324 -11.22 -22.24 4.55
C THR A 324 -11.99 -20.91 4.54
N GLN A 325 -13.24 -20.90 4.99
CA GLN A 325 -14.05 -19.68 5.09
C GLN A 325 -13.40 -18.64 6.01
N GLN A 326 -12.88 -19.05 7.17
CA GLN A 326 -12.18 -18.16 8.11
C GLN A 326 -10.97 -17.51 7.45
N ARG A 327 -10.20 -18.27 6.68
CA ARG A 327 -9.07 -17.71 5.91
C ARG A 327 -9.52 -16.72 4.87
N PHE A 328 -10.62 -16.98 4.15
CA PHE A 328 -11.14 -16.02 3.16
C PHE A 328 -11.51 -14.69 3.81
N ILE A 329 -12.23 -14.72 4.93
CA ILE A 329 -12.61 -13.52 5.68
C ILE A 329 -11.36 -12.75 6.15
N ASP A 330 -10.36 -13.47 6.67
CA ASP A 330 -9.12 -12.84 7.12
C ASP A 330 -8.40 -12.15 5.96
N LEU A 331 -8.19 -12.88 4.86
CA LEU A 331 -7.45 -12.41 3.68
C LEU A 331 -8.14 -11.27 2.95
N ARG A 332 -9.47 -11.30 2.84
CA ARG A 332 -10.26 -10.24 2.19
C ARG A 332 -9.93 -8.86 2.78
N SER A 333 -9.98 -8.76 4.11
CA SER A 333 -9.65 -7.52 4.83
C SER A 333 -8.17 -7.12 4.68
N ARG A 334 -7.25 -8.08 4.56
CA ARG A 334 -5.82 -7.79 4.37
C ARG A 334 -5.51 -7.29 2.96
N MET A 335 -6.12 -7.89 1.95
CA MET A 335 -5.94 -7.47 0.55
C MET A 335 -6.58 -6.11 0.28
N LEU A 336 -7.71 -5.79 0.92
CA LEU A 336 -8.25 -4.43 0.90
C LEU A 336 -7.26 -3.41 1.50
N GLY A 337 -6.58 -3.78 2.59
CA GLY A 337 -5.49 -2.99 3.13
C GLY A 337 -4.37 -2.80 2.10
N ALA A 338 -3.90 -3.88 1.48
CA ALA A 338 -2.85 -3.80 0.45
C ALA A 338 -3.26 -2.93 -0.76
N GLU A 339 -4.49 -3.04 -1.24
CA GLU A 339 -5.03 -2.19 -2.31
C GLU A 339 -4.95 -0.71 -1.94
N GLU A 340 -5.44 -0.35 -0.76
CA GLU A 340 -5.47 1.03 -0.30
C GLU A 340 -4.06 1.58 -0.05
N GLY A 341 -3.17 0.78 0.52
CA GLY A 341 -1.78 1.16 0.74
C GLY A 341 -1.05 1.47 -0.55
N ALA A 342 -1.33 0.70 -1.61
CA ALA A 342 -0.78 0.92 -2.93
C ALA A 342 -1.29 2.22 -3.58
N LYS A 343 -2.59 2.53 -3.44
CA LYS A 343 -3.17 3.80 -3.91
C LYS A 343 -2.60 5.00 -3.18
N GLN A 344 -2.42 4.91 -1.86
CA GLN A 344 -1.83 5.97 -1.04
C GLN A 344 -0.38 6.22 -1.43
N LEU A 345 0.40 5.15 -1.65
CA LEU A 345 1.75 5.27 -2.16
C LEU A 345 1.77 5.98 -3.52
N ALA A 346 0.89 5.61 -4.45
CA ALA A 346 0.79 6.29 -5.75
C ALA A 346 0.47 7.79 -5.61
N GLN A 347 -0.47 8.14 -4.71
CA GLN A 347 -0.84 9.51 -4.41
C GLN A 347 0.30 10.32 -3.76
N VAL A 348 1.07 9.71 -2.84
CA VAL A 348 2.24 10.38 -2.25
C VAL A 348 3.27 10.73 -3.32
N TRP A 349 3.44 9.89 -4.33
CA TRP A 349 4.34 10.15 -5.45
C TRP A 349 3.78 11.19 -6.43
N SER A 350 2.46 11.39 -6.51
CA SER A 350 1.89 12.40 -7.41
C SER A 350 2.25 13.83 -7.00
N TYR A 351 2.56 14.10 -5.73
CA TYR A 351 3.06 15.43 -5.32
C TYR A 351 4.39 15.79 -5.97
N ILE A 352 5.23 14.80 -6.24
CA ILE A 352 6.48 15.01 -6.98
C ILE A 352 6.20 15.22 -8.45
N SER A 353 5.30 14.45 -9.03
CA SER A 353 4.87 14.64 -10.42
C SER A 353 4.38 16.06 -10.64
N ASN A 354 3.49 16.56 -9.77
CA ASN A 354 2.93 17.90 -9.87
C ASN A 354 4.00 18.99 -9.76
N TYR A 355 4.97 18.85 -8.84
CA TYR A 355 6.08 19.80 -8.75
C TYR A 355 6.97 19.77 -10.00
N LEU A 356 7.25 18.59 -10.54
CA LEU A 356 8.05 18.45 -11.76
C LEU A 356 7.32 18.99 -13.00
N ASP A 357 6.00 18.93 -13.03
CA ASP A 357 5.17 19.57 -14.06
C ASP A 357 5.33 21.10 -14.01
N GLU A 358 5.22 21.69 -12.82
CA GLU A 358 5.46 23.14 -12.64
C GLU A 358 6.88 23.53 -13.08
N VAL A 359 7.88 22.72 -12.75
CA VAL A 359 9.27 22.97 -13.16
C VAL A 359 9.48 22.87 -14.67
N ASP A 360 8.90 21.86 -15.36
CA ASP A 360 9.02 21.74 -16.82
C ASP A 360 8.39 22.94 -17.53
N ASP A 361 7.22 23.37 -17.07
CA ASP A 361 6.51 24.55 -17.57
C ASP A 361 7.29 25.86 -17.32
N ASP A 362 7.96 25.98 -16.17
CA ASP A 362 8.79 27.13 -15.83
C ASP A 362 10.08 27.17 -16.65
N LEU A 363 10.72 26.02 -16.89
CA LEU A 363 11.92 25.90 -17.73
C LEU A 363 11.63 26.20 -19.20
N GLU A 364 10.43 25.93 -19.68
CA GLU A 364 10.02 26.29 -21.04
C GLU A 364 9.96 27.82 -21.26
N LYS A 365 9.70 28.57 -20.19
CA LYS A 365 9.51 30.03 -20.20
C LYS A 365 10.65 30.78 -19.52
N VAL A 366 11.76 30.10 -19.23
CA VAL A 366 12.85 30.69 -18.47
C VAL A 366 13.58 31.74 -19.29
N ASP A 367 13.59 32.96 -18.76
CA ASP A 367 14.09 34.16 -19.44
C ASP A 367 15.29 34.80 -18.73
N SER A 368 15.57 34.38 -17.50
CA SER A 368 16.52 35.02 -16.60
C SER A 368 17.27 34.01 -15.74
N PHE A 369 18.50 34.38 -15.36
CA PHE A 369 19.34 33.53 -14.52
C PHE A 369 18.82 33.43 -13.08
N GLY A 370 18.15 34.47 -12.57
CA GLY A 370 17.50 34.42 -11.25
C GLY A 370 16.49 33.27 -11.12
N ARG A 371 15.75 32.93 -12.18
CA ARG A 371 14.87 31.75 -12.20
C ARG A 371 15.65 30.43 -12.12
N LEU A 372 16.79 30.34 -12.81
CA LEU A 372 17.67 29.16 -12.72
C LEU A 372 18.27 29.02 -11.31
N TYR A 373 18.68 30.13 -10.70
CA TYR A 373 19.19 30.10 -9.33
C TYR A 373 18.12 29.65 -8.32
N LYS A 374 16.88 30.13 -8.46
CA LYS A 374 15.75 29.65 -7.66
C LYS A 374 15.54 28.14 -7.85
N LEU A 375 15.59 27.65 -9.09
CA LEU A 375 15.48 26.22 -9.39
C LEU A 375 16.58 25.39 -8.68
N LYS A 376 17.82 25.89 -8.65
CA LYS A 376 18.93 25.29 -7.89
C LYS A 376 18.60 25.19 -6.40
N ILE A 377 18.05 26.25 -5.80
CA ILE A 377 17.63 26.24 -4.39
C ILE A 377 16.53 25.19 -4.17
N ASP A 378 15.53 25.14 -5.04
CA ASP A 378 14.38 24.23 -4.91
C ASP A 378 14.82 22.76 -5.01
N PHE A 379 15.68 22.41 -5.98
CA PHE A 379 16.26 21.07 -6.08
C PHE A 379 17.20 20.73 -4.91
N SER A 380 17.96 21.70 -4.40
CA SER A 380 18.82 21.49 -3.23
C SER A 380 18.02 21.12 -1.99
N GLN A 381 16.84 21.71 -1.81
CA GLN A 381 15.92 21.36 -0.72
C GLN A 381 15.34 19.95 -0.84
N LEU A 382 15.25 19.40 -2.06
CA LEU A 382 14.72 18.06 -2.33
C LEU A 382 15.75 16.95 -2.08
N LEU A 383 17.05 17.22 -2.20
CA LEU A 383 18.10 16.19 -2.06
C LEU A 383 18.05 15.45 -0.71
N ASN A 384 17.91 16.18 0.40
CA ASN A 384 17.88 15.59 1.74
C ASN A 384 16.67 14.67 1.97
N PRO A 385 15.41 15.11 1.68
CA PRO A 385 14.25 14.23 1.68
C PRO A 385 14.45 12.93 0.87
N TRP A 386 14.98 13.04 -0.36
CA TRP A 386 15.15 11.87 -1.24
C TRP A 386 16.26 10.93 -0.80
N THR A 387 17.32 11.47 -0.18
CA THR A 387 18.34 10.66 0.50
C THR A 387 17.71 9.84 1.63
N ARG A 388 16.85 10.46 2.45
CA ARG A 388 16.12 9.72 3.50
C ARG A 388 15.19 8.65 2.91
N VAL A 389 14.46 8.96 1.84
CA VAL A 389 13.61 7.96 1.17
C VAL A 389 14.44 6.77 0.70
N LYS A 390 15.62 7.01 0.11
CA LYS A 390 16.57 5.95 -0.26
C LYS A 390 16.94 5.08 0.94
N ASP A 391 17.40 5.68 2.04
CA ASP A 391 17.86 4.95 3.22
C ASP A 391 16.74 4.07 3.81
N TYR A 392 15.53 4.62 3.95
CA TYR A 392 14.39 3.86 4.45
C TYR A 392 13.89 2.81 3.46
N SER A 393 14.03 3.02 2.15
CA SER A 393 13.68 1.99 1.16
C SER A 393 14.52 0.73 1.30
N ILE A 394 15.79 0.87 1.70
CA ILE A 394 16.66 -0.27 2.01
C ILE A 394 16.15 -1.00 3.24
N GLN A 395 15.80 -0.27 4.30
CA GLN A 395 15.24 -0.88 5.52
C GLN A 395 13.94 -1.63 5.24
N ILE A 396 13.02 -1.02 4.50
CA ILE A 396 11.75 -1.63 4.10
C ILE A 396 11.98 -2.88 3.24
N SER A 397 12.90 -2.82 2.27
CA SER A 397 13.23 -3.96 1.42
C SER A 397 13.87 -5.11 2.22
N ASN A 398 14.75 -4.79 3.18
CA ASN A 398 15.39 -5.80 4.03
C ASN A 398 14.37 -6.47 4.95
N ALA A 399 13.52 -5.67 5.61
CA ALA A 399 12.41 -6.17 6.41
C ALA A 399 11.50 -7.12 5.60
N PHE A 400 11.18 -6.75 4.37
CA PHE A 400 10.36 -7.60 3.49
C PHE A 400 11.06 -8.91 3.11
N ASN A 401 12.36 -8.85 2.80
CA ASN A 401 13.15 -10.05 2.47
C ASN A 401 13.29 -10.99 3.67
N GLU A 402 13.54 -10.47 4.87
CA GLU A 402 13.62 -11.28 6.09
C GLU A 402 12.34 -12.10 6.33
N ILE A 403 11.17 -11.51 6.11
CA ILE A 403 9.87 -12.19 6.29
C ILE A 403 9.67 -13.31 5.25
N ILE A 404 10.13 -13.09 4.02
CA ILE A 404 9.99 -14.08 2.94
C ILE A 404 10.99 -15.22 3.09
N ASP A 405 12.23 -14.91 3.49
CA ASP A 405 13.33 -15.86 3.61
C ASP A 405 13.24 -16.70 4.89
N GLN A 406 12.45 -16.27 5.90
CA GLN A 406 12.00 -17.13 6.98
C GLN A 406 11.18 -18.31 6.42
N ARG A 407 11.87 -19.43 6.17
CA ARG A 407 11.27 -20.73 5.88
C ARG A 407 10.64 -21.25 7.18
N PHE A 408 9.31 -21.28 7.24
CA PHE A 408 8.55 -22.07 8.20
C PHE A 408 7.97 -23.31 7.52
#